data_AF-A0A258QG29-F1
#
_entry.id   AF-A0A258QG29-F1
#
_cell.length_a   1.000
_cell.length_b   1.000
_cell.length_c   1.000
_cell.angle_alpha   90.00
_cell.angle_beta   90.00
_cell.angle_gamma   90.00
#
_symmetry.space_group_name_H-M   'P 1'
#
loop_
_entity.id
_entity.type
_entity.pdbx_description
1 polymer ?
#
loop_
_entity_poly.entity_id
_entity_poly.type
_entity_poly.pdbx_seq_one_letter_code
_entity_poly.pdbx_strand_id
1 'polypeptide(L)' 'MSADIWVQLANGGSSLARVDADLMAQIRSVLTPMNWGQFVAVIANAVEHPDITPIFHSKRTK' A
#
# COMPACT_ATOMS: atom_id res chain seq x y z
N MET A 1 14.61 2.98 -13.76
CA MET A 1 13.81 4.13 -13.29
C MET A 1 13.13 3.69 -12.00
N SER A 2 13.01 4.53 -10.98
CA SER A 2 12.21 4.22 -9.78
C SER A 2 10.84 4.87 -9.91
N ALA A 3 9.80 4.19 -9.44
CA ALA A 3 8.50 4.80 -9.22
C ALA A 3 8.36 5.11 -7.73
N ASP A 4 8.01 6.36 -7.43
CA ASP A 4 7.90 6.80 -6.05
C ASP A 4 6.45 6.74 -5.59
N ILE A 5 6.20 6.04 -4.48
CA ILE A 5 4.90 6.05 -3.80
C ILE A 5 5.01 7.03 -2.64
N TRP A 6 4.19 8.09 -2.72
CA TRP A 6 4.06 9.06 -1.65
C TRP A 6 2.91 8.67 -0.73
N VAL A 7 3.20 8.42 0.54
CA VAL A 7 2.18 8.12 1.55
C VAL A 7 2.09 9.30 2.52
N GLN A 8 0.90 9.89 2.62
CA GLN A 8 0.55 10.88 3.64
C GLN A 8 0.13 10.13 4.91
N LEU A 9 0.70 10.48 6.05
CA LEU A 9 0.39 9.87 7.35
C LEU A 9 -0.64 10.74 8.09
N ALA A 10 -1.45 10.13 8.96
CA ALA A 10 -2.48 10.85 9.72
C ALA A 10 -1.93 11.99 10.61
N ASN A 11 -0.65 11.95 10.99
CA ASN A 11 0.01 13.01 11.78
C ASN A 11 0.47 14.22 10.93
N GLY A 12 0.13 14.27 9.64
CA GLY A 12 0.57 15.32 8.71
C GLY A 12 2.00 15.14 8.18
N GLY A 13 2.68 14.07 8.57
CA GLY A 13 3.95 13.66 8.01
C GLY A 13 3.77 12.97 6.65
N SER A 14 4.89 12.75 5.96
CA SER A 14 4.87 11.93 4.76
C SER A 14 6.07 11.01 4.66
N SER A 15 5.85 9.88 3.99
CA SER A 15 6.88 8.87 3.72
C SER A 15 6.96 8.61 2.22
N LEU A 16 8.18 8.56 1.71
CA LEU A 16 8.48 8.25 0.32
C LEU A 16 9.00 6.82 0.24
N ALA A 17 8.21 5.93 -0.37
CA ALA A 17 8.64 4.58 -0.66
C ALA A 17 9.11 4.48 -2.10
N ARG A 18 10.37 4.08 -2.29
CA ARG A 18 10.91 3.78 -3.62
C ARG A 18 10.48 2.38 -4.02
N VAL A 19 9.77 2.28 -5.14
CA VAL A 19 9.37 1.01 -5.74
C VAL A 19 10.06 0.89 -7.10
N ASP A 20 10.40 -0.35 -7.45
CA ASP A 20 10.89 -0.65 -8.79
C ASP A 20 9.85 -0.23 -9.86
N ALA A 21 10.29 0.45 -10.91
CA ALA A 21 9.34 0.98 -11.91
C ALA A 21 8.66 -0.11 -12.74
N ASP A 22 9.33 -1.25 -12.98
CA ASP A 22 8.74 -2.35 -13.72
C ASP A 22 7.66 -3.03 -12.87
N LEU A 23 7.93 -3.23 -11.58
CA LEU A 23 6.92 -3.69 -10.63
C LEU A 23 5.71 -2.74 -10.57
N MET A 24 5.93 -1.43 -10.49
CA MET A 24 4.85 -0.46 -10.45
C MET A 24 4.06 -0.41 -11.78
N ALA A 25 4.72 -0.62 -12.91
CA ALA A 25 4.06 -0.76 -14.21
C ALA A 25 3.18 -2.02 -14.28
N GLN A 26 3.67 -3.15 -13.75
CA GLN A 26 2.88 -4.39 -13.65
C GLN A 26 1.66 -4.23 -12.75
N ILE A 27 1.79 -3.51 -11.63
CA ILE A 27 0.63 -3.30 -10.74
C ILE A 27 -0.41 -2.38 -11.39
N ARG A 28 0.03 -1.29 -12.04
CA ARG A 28 -0.86 -0.34 -12.74
C ARG A 28 -1.55 -0.93 -13.97
N SER A 29 -1.02 -2.00 -14.57
CA SER A 29 -1.68 -2.66 -15.71
C SER A 29 -2.93 -3.45 -15.30
N VAL A 30 -3.07 -3.77 -14.00
CA VAL A 30 -4.17 -4.58 -13.46
C VAL A 30 -5.13 -3.76 -12.60
N LEU A 31 -4.63 -2.77 -11.87
CA LEU A 31 -5.44 -1.98 -10.95
C LEU A 31 -5.97 -0.70 -11.59
N THR A 32 -7.29 -0.49 -11.48
CA THR A 32 -7.89 0.82 -11.72
C THR A 32 -7.44 1.82 -10.65
N PRO A 33 -7.48 3.14 -10.91
CA PRO A 33 -7.16 4.16 -9.90
C PRO A 33 -7.97 4.03 -8.61
N MET A 34 -9.24 3.62 -8.71
CA MET A 34 -10.11 3.39 -7.57
C MET A 34 -9.64 2.20 -6.73
N ASN A 35 -9.33 1.07 -7.36
CA ASN A 35 -8.83 -0.12 -6.68
C ASN A 35 -7.46 0.13 -6.04
N TRP A 36 -6.62 0.94 -6.69
CA TRP A 36 -5.34 1.40 -6.14
C TRP A 36 -5.54 2.22 -4.87
N GLY A 37 -6.46 3.19 -4.88
CA GLY A 37 -6.79 4.00 -3.70
C GLY A 37 -7.26 3.15 -2.52
N GLN A 38 -8.12 2.16 -2.78
CA GLN A 38 -8.58 1.22 -1.76
C GLN A 38 -7.43 0.36 -1.21
N PHE A 39 -6.55 -0.14 -2.08
CA PHE A 39 -5.37 -0.92 -1.66
C PHE A 39 -4.43 -0.10 -0.76
N VAL A 40 -4.10 1.13 -1.14
CA VAL A 40 -3.25 2.02 -0.34
C VAL A 40 -3.91 2.36 1.00
N ALA A 41 -5.22 2.61 1.04
CA ALA A 41 -5.94 2.91 2.27
C ALA A 41 -5.89 1.75 3.28
N VAL A 42 -6.02 0.50 2.81
CA VAL A 42 -5.88 -0.68 3.67
C VAL A 42 -4.48 -0.79 4.26
N ILE A 43 -3.44 -0.56 3.45
CA ILE A 43 -2.05 -0.59 3.92
C ILE A 43 -1.80 0.53 4.94
N ALA A 44 -2.23 1.76 4.66
CA ALA A 44 -2.06 2.89 5.56
C ALA A 44 -2.74 2.62 6.92
N ASN A 45 -3.99 2.18 6.89
CA ASN A 45 -4.73 1.83 8.11
C ASN A 45 -4.05 0.69 8.90
N ALA A 46 -3.50 -0.31 8.21
CA ALA A 46 -2.77 -1.39 8.86
C ALA A 46 -1.44 -0.94 9.48
N VAL A 47 -0.74 0.02 8.87
CA VAL A 47 0.48 0.62 9.44
C VAL A 47 0.16 1.51 10.65
N GLU A 48 -0.93 2.26 10.59
CA GLU A 48 -1.38 3.14 11.68
C GLU A 48 -1.98 2.36 12.86
N HIS A 49 -2.56 1.19 12.58
CA HIS A 49 -3.21 0.33 13.57
C HIS A 49 -2.74 -1.14 13.44
N PRO A 50 -1.44 -1.43 13.68
CA PRO A 50 -0.86 -2.74 13.44
C PRO A 50 -1.44 -3.84 14.33
N ASP A 51 -1.88 -3.49 15.54
CA ASP A 51 -2.47 -4.43 16.51
C ASP A 51 -3.90 -4.84 16.17
N ILE A 52 -4.59 -4.08 15.31
CA ILE A 52 -6.03 -4.25 15.00
C ILE A 52 -6.21 -4.70 13.55
N THR A 53 -5.32 -4.29 12.65
CA THR A 53 -5.39 -4.56 11.21
C THR A 53 -4.05 -5.06 10.69
N PRO A 54 -3.74 -6.36 10.82
CA PRO A 54 -2.52 -6.89 10.23
C PRO A 54 -2.60 -6.89 8.69
N ILE A 55 -1.51 -6.46 8.04
CA ILE A 55 -1.38 -6.36 6.56
C ILE A 55 -1.61 -7.72 5.89
N PHE A 56 -1.16 -8.81 6.52
CA PHE A 56 -1.39 -10.17 6.04
C PHE A 56 -2.19 -10.97 7.06
N HIS A 57 -3.41 -11.34 6.69
CA HIS A 57 -4.12 -12.43 7.34
C HIS A 57 -3.77 -13.71 6.59
N SER A 58 -2.77 -14.47 7.06
CA SER A 58 -2.69 -15.87 6.66
C SER A 58 -3.91 -16.56 7.27
N LYS A 59 -4.96 -16.80 6.48
CA LYS A 59 -5.95 -17.80 6.89
C LYS A 59 -5.18 -19.11 7.04
N ARG A 60 -4.95 -19.56 8.28
CA ARG A 60 -4.59 -20.95 8.54
C ARG A 60 -5.78 -21.77 8.04
N THR A 61 -5.68 -22.27 6.82
CA THR A 61 -6.49 -23.39 6.36
C THR A 61 -6.15 -24.56 7.29
N LYS A 62 -7.10 -24.90 8.17
CA LYS A 62 -7.13 -26.21 8.80
C LYS A 62 -7.66 -27.22 7.80
#